data_AF-L9W2J2-F1
#
_entry.id   AF-L9W2J2-F1
#
_cell.length_a   1.000
_cell.length_b   1.000
_cell.length_c   1.000
_cell.angle_alpha   90.00
_cell.angle_beta   90.00
_cell.angle_gamma   90.00
#
_symmetry.space_group_name_H-M   'P 1'
#
loop_
_entity.id
_entity.type
_entity.pdbx_description
1 polymer ?
#
loop_
_entity_poly.entity_id
_entity_poly.type
_entity_poly.pdbx_seq_one_letter_code
_entity_poly.pdbx_strand_id
1 'polypeptide(L)'
;MSTGVTISSISDYAILGCGSVGYAVAEELVEQGKDVRIIDRDESRVESLRDQDLDARTADIREPEAAELVADRDVVLILASDVESNKRAVEHIRAADNTQFVVARASDPVSGDELEELGADIVINPSSVIAESALRALESGELEYNAGKLAQLVEATDERLAIVTQDSPDPDSIASAAALQAVADHLGVESDIIYLGDVGHQENRAFVNLLGIDLVQWDEVEDRSVYDTVALVDHATSEEMDLPVDIVIDHHESDSEFEPEFVDIRPNMSSTSTIMTKYIQEFDMNVSEEVATALLYGIRAETLDFKRDTTPADLTAAAYLYPFANHDTLEQVESPSMSPETLDVLAEAIANRDVQGSHLVSNAGLVRDREALTQAASHLLNLEGVTTTAVFGIADETIFLAGRSKDIRINIGKVLEDAYGEMGETAGHSTQASAEIPLGIFTGIEISEDTRDTLLELTEEAVKRTLFDAMGVDGSEGSNGS
;
A
#
# COMPACT_ATOMS: atom_id res chain seq x y z
N MET A 1 -15.66 19.98 -7.23
CA MET A 1 -17.14 20.04 -7.28
C MET A 1 -17.68 19.61 -5.92
N SER A 2 -18.57 20.38 -5.29
CA SER A 2 -19.15 20.00 -3.99
C SER A 2 -19.87 18.66 -4.13
N THR A 3 -19.44 17.65 -3.37
CA THR A 3 -20.13 16.36 -3.25
C THR A 3 -21.43 16.61 -2.49
N GLY A 4 -22.45 17.07 -3.20
CA GLY A 4 -23.79 17.24 -2.66
C GLY A 4 -24.29 15.92 -2.12
N VAL A 5 -24.52 15.86 -0.81
CA VAL A 5 -25.15 14.70 -0.16
C VAL A 5 -26.53 14.52 -0.81
N THR A 6 -26.68 13.50 -1.63
CA THR A 6 -27.95 13.22 -2.31
C THR A 6 -28.86 12.49 -1.31
N ILE A 7 -29.75 13.23 -0.65
CA ILE A 7 -30.66 12.66 0.36
C ILE A 7 -31.88 12.03 -0.35
N SER A 8 -32.22 10.79 0.05
CA SER A 8 -33.33 9.97 -0.45
C SER A 8 -34.66 10.73 -0.65
N SER A 9 -35.49 10.26 -1.59
CA SER A 9 -36.52 11.05 -2.27
C SER A 9 -37.94 11.06 -1.66
N ILE A 10 -38.16 10.68 -0.39
CA ILE A 10 -39.54 10.67 0.19
C ILE A 10 -39.51 10.85 1.73
N SER A 11 -38.88 11.90 2.24
CA SER A 11 -38.96 12.20 3.68
C SER A 11 -39.41 13.64 3.88
N ASP A 12 -40.33 13.84 4.82
CA ASP A 12 -40.73 15.17 5.28
C ASP A 12 -39.85 15.56 6.48
N TYR A 13 -39.33 16.79 6.47
CA TYR A 13 -38.33 17.24 7.43
C TYR A 13 -38.91 18.25 8.42
N ALA A 14 -38.43 18.20 9.66
CA ALA A 14 -38.58 19.28 10.63
C ALA A 14 -37.22 19.80 11.08
N ILE A 15 -37.11 21.12 11.27
CA ILE A 15 -35.96 21.79 11.89
C ILE A 15 -36.42 22.50 13.15
N LEU A 16 -35.93 22.05 14.30
CA LEU A 16 -36.15 22.64 15.62
C LEU A 16 -34.94 23.52 15.99
N GLY A 17 -35.12 24.84 15.97
CA GLY A 17 -34.05 25.82 16.17
C GLY A 17 -33.38 26.23 14.86
N CYS A 18 -33.90 27.29 14.26
CA CYS A 18 -33.43 27.84 12.99
C CYS A 18 -32.43 28.98 13.21
N GLY A 19 -31.31 28.70 13.87
CA GLY A 19 -30.17 29.62 13.88
C GLY A 19 -29.51 29.73 12.50
N SER A 20 -28.26 30.19 12.45
CA SER A 20 -27.48 30.20 11.21
C SER A 20 -27.37 28.82 10.56
N VAL A 21 -27.11 27.77 11.37
CA VAL A 21 -27.00 26.38 10.88
C VAL A 21 -28.35 25.85 10.40
N GLY A 22 -29.41 26.05 11.18
CA GLY A 22 -30.75 25.57 10.80
C GLY A 22 -31.27 26.24 9.54
N TYR A 23 -30.97 27.53 9.34
CA TYR A 23 -31.31 28.24 8.11
C TYR A 23 -30.57 27.68 6.89
N ALA A 24 -29.25 27.49 7.00
CA ALA A 24 -28.45 26.92 5.89
C ALA A 24 -28.93 25.52 5.49
N VAL A 25 -29.31 24.69 6.48
CA VAL A 25 -29.88 23.36 6.21
C VAL A 25 -31.28 23.47 5.57
N ALA A 26 -32.12 24.41 6.04
CA ALA A 26 -33.45 24.62 5.47
C ALA A 26 -33.38 25.06 4.00
N GLU A 27 -32.48 25.98 3.67
CA GLU A 27 -32.26 26.50 2.32
C GLU A 27 -31.88 25.35 1.37
N GLU A 28 -30.87 24.55 1.72
CA GLU A 28 -30.41 23.42 0.90
C GLU A 28 -31.51 22.35 0.71
N LEU A 29 -32.27 22.01 1.76
CA LEU A 29 -33.37 21.04 1.66
C LEU A 29 -34.50 21.54 0.75
N VAL A 30 -34.83 22.83 0.83
CA VAL A 30 -35.87 23.45 -0.03
C VAL A 30 -35.39 23.56 -1.48
N GLU A 31 -34.12 23.89 -1.72
CA GLU A 31 -33.53 23.87 -3.07
C GLU A 31 -33.58 22.47 -3.71
N GLN A 32 -33.43 21.42 -2.90
CA GLN A 32 -33.61 20.04 -3.31
C GLN A 32 -35.10 19.60 -3.41
N GLY A 33 -36.05 20.52 -3.21
CA GLY A 33 -37.49 20.30 -3.36
C GLY A 33 -38.12 19.46 -2.24
N LYS A 34 -37.55 19.47 -1.03
CA LYS A 34 -38.09 18.73 0.13
C LYS A 34 -39.13 19.56 0.89
N ASP A 35 -40.09 18.89 1.55
CA ASP A 35 -41.00 19.54 2.51
C ASP A 35 -40.29 19.75 3.85
N VAL A 36 -40.15 21.01 4.28
CA VAL A 36 -39.41 21.39 5.48
C VAL A 36 -40.28 22.27 6.37
N ARG A 37 -40.56 21.80 7.58
CA ARG A 37 -41.19 22.60 8.63
C ARG A 37 -40.16 23.11 9.62
N ILE A 38 -40.18 24.40 9.90
CA ILE A 38 -39.22 25.06 10.78
C ILE A 38 -39.93 25.53 12.05
N ILE A 39 -39.36 25.23 13.20
CA ILE A 39 -39.84 25.68 14.51
C ILE A 39 -38.76 26.52 15.18
N ASP A 40 -39.10 27.74 15.57
CA ASP A 40 -38.20 28.62 16.32
C ASP A 40 -38.96 29.43 17.36
N ARG A 41 -38.32 29.75 18.49
CA ARG A 41 -38.94 30.57 19.55
C ARG A 41 -38.94 32.06 19.22
N ASP A 42 -38.05 32.49 18.31
CA ASP A 42 -37.87 33.88 17.93
C ASP A 42 -38.90 34.27 16.86
N GLU A 43 -39.94 34.98 17.28
CA GLU A 43 -41.04 35.41 16.40
C GLU A 43 -40.55 36.23 15.20
N SER A 44 -39.58 37.13 15.42
CA SER A 44 -39.01 37.95 14.33
C SER A 44 -38.26 37.09 13.31
N ARG A 45 -37.59 36.02 13.75
CA ARG A 45 -36.96 35.07 12.83
C ARG A 45 -37.99 34.26 12.05
N VAL A 46 -39.05 33.79 12.71
CA VAL A 46 -40.16 33.06 12.05
C VAL A 46 -40.84 33.92 10.99
N GLU A 47 -41.11 35.20 11.29
CA GLU A 47 -41.63 36.16 10.30
C GLU A 47 -40.70 36.29 9.09
N SER A 48 -39.39 36.45 9.34
CA SER A 48 -38.39 36.57 8.27
C SER A 48 -38.28 35.31 7.39
N LEU A 49 -38.48 34.12 7.96
CA LEU A 49 -38.51 32.86 7.22
C LEU A 49 -39.79 32.75 6.36
N ARG A 50 -40.93 33.18 6.88
CA ARG A 50 -42.21 33.21 6.14
C ARG A 50 -42.21 34.21 4.99
N ASP A 51 -41.53 35.34 5.16
CA ASP A 51 -41.32 36.33 4.08
C ASP A 51 -40.50 35.74 2.90
N GLN A 52 -39.79 34.62 3.14
CA GLN A 52 -39.07 33.83 2.14
C GLN A 52 -39.84 32.58 1.69
N ASP A 53 -41.15 32.53 1.96
CA ASP A 53 -42.05 31.41 1.61
C ASP A 53 -41.72 30.05 2.28
N LEU A 54 -41.02 30.06 3.43
CA LEU A 54 -40.73 28.84 4.22
C LEU A 54 -41.87 28.51 5.23
N ASP A 55 -42.19 27.22 5.45
CA ASP A 55 -43.13 26.77 6.49
C ASP A 55 -42.50 26.91 7.88
N ALA A 56 -42.56 28.10 8.47
CA ALA A 56 -42.04 28.36 9.81
C ALA A 56 -43.17 28.60 10.84
N ARG A 57 -42.98 28.14 12.08
CA ARG A 57 -43.91 28.33 13.21
C ARG A 57 -43.17 28.74 14.47
N THR A 58 -43.82 29.60 15.26
CA THR A 58 -43.28 30.07 16.54
C THR A 58 -43.63 29.08 17.65
N ALA A 59 -42.64 28.44 18.26
CA ALA A 59 -42.81 27.60 19.45
C ALA A 59 -41.48 27.42 20.20
N ASP A 60 -41.55 27.10 21.50
CA ASP A 60 -40.38 26.75 22.30
C ASP A 60 -40.15 25.24 22.23
N ILE A 61 -38.99 24.82 21.73
CA ILE A 61 -38.65 23.41 21.53
C ILE A 61 -38.46 22.64 22.85
N ARG A 62 -38.40 23.36 23.98
CA ARG A 62 -38.35 22.79 25.34
C ARG A 62 -39.70 22.32 25.84
N GLU A 63 -40.78 22.69 25.16
CA GLU A 63 -42.14 22.36 25.57
C GLU A 63 -42.65 21.15 24.78
N PRO A 64 -43.51 20.30 25.38
CA PRO A 64 -44.05 19.10 24.70
C PRO A 64 -44.81 19.40 23.40
N GLU A 65 -45.39 20.60 23.25
CA GLU A 65 -46.10 21.04 22.05
C GLU A 65 -45.22 20.99 20.79
N ALA A 66 -43.89 21.14 20.94
CA ALA A 66 -42.96 21.07 19.82
C ALA A 66 -43.00 19.71 19.11
N ALA A 67 -43.19 18.61 19.85
CA ALA A 67 -43.32 17.27 19.28
C ALA A 67 -44.63 17.12 18.48
N GLU A 68 -45.73 17.72 18.94
CA GLU A 68 -47.01 17.71 18.23
C GLU A 68 -46.94 18.45 16.89
N LEU A 69 -46.17 19.54 16.82
CA LEU A 69 -46.00 20.35 15.61
C LEU A 69 -45.20 19.65 14.50
N VAL A 70 -44.43 18.61 14.86
CA VAL A 70 -43.56 17.86 13.94
C VAL A 70 -43.91 16.37 13.86
N ALA A 71 -45.03 15.95 14.44
CA ALA A 71 -45.43 14.54 14.50
C ALA A 71 -45.70 13.92 13.12
N ASP A 72 -45.97 14.74 12.10
CA ASP A 72 -46.19 14.33 10.71
C ASP A 72 -44.91 14.45 9.86
N ARG A 73 -43.73 14.40 10.48
CA ARG A 73 -42.43 14.50 9.81
C ARG A 73 -41.64 13.21 10.03
N ASP A 74 -40.93 12.74 9.02
CA ASP A 74 -40.13 11.52 9.13
C ASP A 74 -38.77 11.77 9.79
N VAL A 75 -38.20 12.96 9.54
CA VAL A 75 -36.86 13.35 10.00
C VAL A 75 -36.94 14.64 10.79
N VAL A 76 -36.34 14.67 11.98
CA VAL A 76 -36.32 15.85 12.86
C VAL A 76 -34.88 16.26 13.17
N LEU A 77 -34.50 17.46 12.72
CA LEU A 77 -33.21 18.07 12.97
C LEU A 77 -33.31 19.08 14.11
N ILE A 78 -32.65 18.81 15.23
CA ILE A 78 -32.65 19.65 16.43
C ILE A 78 -31.35 20.43 16.47
N LEU A 79 -31.38 21.68 16.00
CA LEU A 79 -30.19 22.47 15.64
C LEU A 79 -30.03 23.76 16.45
N ALA A 80 -30.78 23.92 17.54
CA ALA A 80 -30.67 25.10 18.39
C ALA A 80 -29.26 25.22 18.99
N SER A 81 -28.84 26.45 19.25
CA SER A 81 -27.52 26.73 19.87
C SER A 81 -27.47 26.39 21.36
N ASP A 82 -28.63 26.23 22.00
CA ASP A 82 -28.75 25.89 23.41
C ASP A 82 -28.92 24.37 23.58
N VAL A 83 -27.93 23.73 24.22
CA VAL A 83 -27.88 22.27 24.33
C VAL A 83 -28.98 21.72 25.24
N GLU A 84 -29.34 22.43 26.32
CA GLU A 84 -30.44 21.98 27.17
C GLU A 84 -31.77 21.99 26.40
N SER A 85 -31.97 22.98 25.53
CA SER A 85 -33.12 22.99 24.62
C SER A 85 -33.12 21.80 23.66
N ASN A 86 -31.96 21.40 23.14
CA ASN A 86 -31.85 20.24 22.27
C ASN A 86 -32.17 18.94 23.02
N LYS A 87 -31.65 18.77 24.24
CA LYS A 87 -31.93 17.59 25.09
C LYS A 87 -33.43 17.45 25.38
N ARG A 88 -34.09 18.55 25.77
CA ARG A 88 -35.54 18.57 26.02
C ARG A 88 -36.34 18.23 24.77
N ALA A 89 -35.94 18.75 23.62
CA ALA A 89 -36.58 18.43 22.35
C ALA A 89 -36.47 16.92 22.02
N VAL A 90 -35.28 16.32 22.19
CA VAL A 90 -35.07 14.87 21.99
C VAL A 90 -35.98 14.07 22.94
N GLU A 91 -35.99 14.40 24.23
CA GLU A 91 -36.87 13.76 25.23
C GLU A 91 -38.35 13.80 24.81
N HIS A 92 -38.84 14.96 24.37
CA HIS A 92 -40.24 15.13 23.97
C HIS A 92 -40.58 14.40 22.68
N ILE A 93 -39.70 14.44 21.68
CA ILE A 93 -39.88 13.70 20.43
C ILE A 93 -39.94 12.21 20.74
N ARG A 94 -38.98 11.66 21.49
CA ARG A 94 -38.93 10.23 21.83
C ARG A 94 -40.07 9.76 22.71
N ALA A 95 -40.58 10.63 23.59
CA ALA A 95 -41.77 10.32 24.37
C ALA A 95 -43.05 10.28 23.53
N ALA A 96 -43.13 11.07 22.46
CA ALA A 96 -44.28 11.14 21.57
C ALA A 96 -44.24 10.05 20.48
N ASP A 97 -43.08 9.85 19.86
CA ASP A 97 -42.84 8.91 18.77
C ASP A 97 -41.39 8.36 18.80
N ASN A 98 -41.27 7.05 18.66
CA ASN A 98 -39.98 6.35 18.64
C ASN A 98 -39.59 5.87 17.23
N THR A 99 -40.26 6.37 16.18
CA THR A 99 -40.02 5.98 14.78
C THR A 99 -39.37 7.06 13.94
N GLN A 100 -39.50 8.34 14.32
CA GLN A 100 -38.86 9.46 13.62
C GLN A 100 -37.33 9.36 13.67
N PHE A 101 -36.64 9.73 12.61
CA PHE A 101 -35.18 9.81 12.60
C PHE A 101 -34.71 11.17 13.15
N VAL A 102 -33.97 11.17 14.26
CA VAL A 102 -33.62 12.39 15.00
C VAL A 102 -32.13 12.68 14.90
N VAL A 103 -31.80 13.85 14.36
CA VAL A 103 -30.44 14.39 14.30
C VAL A 103 -30.34 15.55 15.29
N ALA A 104 -29.44 15.48 16.26
CA ALA A 104 -29.31 16.50 17.29
C ALA A 104 -27.94 17.19 17.28
N ARG A 105 -27.92 18.49 17.55
CA ARG A 105 -26.70 19.28 17.69
C ARG A 105 -26.18 19.25 19.12
N ALA A 106 -24.91 18.87 19.29
CA ALA A 106 -24.15 18.98 20.53
C ALA A 106 -23.28 20.25 20.56
N SER A 107 -22.80 20.63 21.76
CA SER A 107 -21.74 21.66 21.93
C SER A 107 -20.36 21.07 22.11
N ASP A 108 -20.29 19.88 22.69
CA ASP A 108 -19.08 19.18 23.12
C ASP A 108 -19.34 17.67 23.21
N PRO A 109 -18.29 16.83 23.31
CA PRO A 109 -18.45 15.38 23.36
C PRO A 109 -19.35 14.88 24.49
N VAL A 110 -19.30 15.50 25.68
CA VAL A 110 -20.12 15.07 26.83
C VAL A 110 -21.59 15.29 26.55
N SER A 111 -21.95 16.46 26.01
CA SER A 111 -23.32 16.73 25.58
C SER A 111 -23.77 15.83 24.43
N GLY A 112 -22.82 15.32 23.64
CA GLY A 112 -23.10 14.39 22.57
C GLY A 112 -23.52 13.02 23.09
N ASP A 113 -22.73 12.45 24.00
CA ASP A 113 -23.05 11.19 24.67
C ASP A 113 -24.43 11.27 25.35
N GLU A 114 -24.72 12.37 26.02
CA GLU A 114 -26.02 12.58 26.67
C GLU A 114 -27.18 12.66 25.66
N LEU A 115 -26.99 13.26 24.48
CA LEU A 115 -28.02 13.32 23.43
C LEU A 115 -28.28 11.93 22.81
N GLU A 116 -27.23 11.12 22.63
CA GLU A 116 -27.36 9.73 22.18
C GLU A 116 -28.12 8.88 23.22
N GLU A 117 -27.80 9.02 24.51
CA GLU A 117 -28.50 8.34 25.61
C GLU A 117 -30.00 8.72 25.67
N LEU A 118 -30.34 9.97 25.37
CA LEU A 118 -31.72 10.45 25.28
C LEU A 118 -32.45 9.94 24.02
N GLY A 119 -31.73 9.39 23.07
CA GLY A 119 -32.27 8.72 21.89
C GLY A 119 -32.09 9.48 20.58
N ALA A 120 -31.20 10.46 20.47
CA ALA A 120 -30.82 10.98 19.15
C ALA A 120 -30.19 9.86 18.31
N ASP A 121 -30.60 9.70 17.05
CA ASP A 121 -30.04 8.69 16.16
C ASP A 121 -28.65 9.09 15.64
N ILE A 122 -28.45 10.40 15.43
CA ILE A 122 -27.18 11.00 15.04
C ILE A 122 -26.95 12.27 15.85
N VAL A 123 -25.72 12.43 16.33
CA VAL A 123 -25.29 13.67 16.98
C VAL A 123 -24.23 14.37 16.13
N ILE A 124 -24.43 15.68 15.94
CA ILE A 124 -23.49 16.56 15.23
C ILE A 124 -22.86 17.53 16.22
N ASN A 125 -21.53 17.51 16.31
CA ASN A 125 -20.76 18.54 17.00
C ASN A 125 -20.16 19.53 15.97
N PRO A 126 -20.67 20.77 15.87
CA PRO A 126 -20.19 21.72 14.87
C PRO A 126 -18.71 22.04 14.98
N SER A 127 -18.14 22.04 16.20
CA SER A 127 -16.73 22.37 16.40
C SER A 127 -15.82 21.28 15.82
N SER A 128 -16.18 20.01 15.99
CA SER A 128 -15.49 18.87 15.37
C SER A 128 -15.59 18.90 13.85
N VAL A 129 -16.80 19.12 13.31
CA VAL A 129 -17.02 19.18 11.86
C VAL A 129 -16.21 20.31 11.20
N ILE A 130 -16.16 21.49 11.82
CA ILE A 130 -15.36 22.62 11.32
C ILE A 130 -13.86 22.30 11.41
N ALA A 131 -13.41 21.69 12.51
CA ALA A 131 -12.01 21.31 12.68
C ALA A 131 -11.57 20.29 11.61
N GLU A 132 -12.37 19.24 11.38
CA GLU A 132 -12.12 18.25 10.33
C GLU A 132 -12.10 18.88 8.94
N SER A 133 -13.04 19.78 8.65
CA SER A 133 -13.07 20.51 7.38
C SER A 133 -11.84 21.40 7.19
N ALA A 134 -11.40 22.10 8.24
CA ALA A 134 -10.20 22.92 8.21
C ALA A 134 -8.93 22.07 8.02
N LEU A 135 -8.83 20.91 8.67
CA LEU A 135 -7.71 19.98 8.49
C LEU A 135 -7.66 19.46 7.05
N ARG A 136 -8.79 19.04 6.47
CA ARG A 136 -8.85 18.62 5.07
C ARG A 136 -8.45 19.75 4.10
N ALA A 137 -8.88 20.98 4.37
CA ALA A 137 -8.50 22.13 3.56
C ALA A 137 -6.99 22.42 3.65
N LEU A 138 -6.38 22.23 4.82
CA LEU A 138 -4.93 22.33 5.00
C LEU A 138 -4.20 21.22 4.25
N GLU A 139 -4.64 19.96 4.36
CA GLU A 139 -4.05 18.83 3.63
C GLU A 139 -4.08 19.05 2.11
N SER A 140 -5.19 19.57 1.57
CA SER A 140 -5.27 19.93 0.15
C SER A 140 -4.34 21.10 -0.21
N GLY A 141 -4.27 22.14 0.61
CA GLY A 141 -3.38 23.28 0.37
C GLY A 141 -1.89 22.93 0.49
N GLU A 142 -1.53 22.01 1.39
CA GLU A 142 -0.17 21.48 1.52
C GLU A 142 0.22 20.66 0.29
N LEU A 143 -0.70 19.84 -0.26
CA LEU A 143 -0.47 19.12 -1.50
C LEU A 143 -0.26 20.06 -2.68
N GLU A 144 -1.14 21.07 -2.86
CA GLU A 144 -1.01 22.09 -3.92
C GLU A 144 0.33 22.85 -3.80
N TYR A 145 0.71 23.23 -2.57
CA TYR A 145 1.99 23.88 -2.30
C TYR A 145 3.18 22.98 -2.66
N ASN A 146 3.15 21.71 -2.23
CA ASN A 146 4.22 20.76 -2.52
C ASN A 146 4.31 20.45 -4.02
N ALA A 147 3.17 20.29 -4.71
CA ALA A 147 3.13 20.08 -6.15
C ALA A 147 3.73 21.29 -6.89
N GLY A 148 3.38 22.51 -6.48
CA GLY A 148 3.97 23.72 -7.03
C GLY A 148 5.48 23.86 -6.78
N LYS A 149 5.99 23.37 -5.65
CA LYS A 149 7.43 23.37 -5.34
C LYS A 149 8.18 22.29 -6.11
N LEU A 150 7.61 21.08 -6.18
CA LEU A 150 8.14 19.99 -7.00
C LEU A 150 8.23 20.41 -8.47
N ALA A 151 7.16 21.00 -9.02
CA ALA A 151 7.14 21.48 -10.39
C ALA A 151 8.23 22.54 -10.65
N GLN A 152 8.40 23.50 -9.75
CA GLN A 152 9.45 24.52 -9.87
C GLN A 152 10.86 23.93 -9.92
N LEU A 153 11.14 22.89 -9.13
CA LEU A 153 12.44 22.24 -9.12
C LEU A 153 12.65 21.39 -10.38
N VAL A 154 11.64 20.61 -10.77
CA VAL A 154 11.72 19.82 -12.00
C VAL A 154 11.90 20.74 -13.22
N GLU A 155 11.11 21.81 -13.36
CA GLU A 155 11.25 22.79 -14.45
C GLU A 155 12.58 23.56 -14.43
N ALA A 156 13.29 23.60 -13.29
CA ALA A 156 14.60 24.22 -13.17
C ALA A 156 15.75 23.32 -13.67
N THR A 157 15.45 22.05 -14.01
CA THR A 157 16.43 21.13 -14.62
C THR A 157 16.93 21.70 -15.94
N ASP A 158 18.25 21.81 -16.10
CA ASP A 158 18.90 22.43 -17.27
C ASP A 158 19.10 21.43 -18.42
N GLU A 159 19.57 20.21 -18.11
CA GLU A 159 19.87 19.15 -19.07
C GLU A 159 18.99 17.91 -18.83
N ARG A 160 19.07 17.27 -17.65
CA ARG A 160 18.34 16.03 -17.39
C ARG A 160 18.15 15.72 -15.90
N LEU A 161 16.95 15.21 -15.57
CA LEU A 161 16.61 14.75 -14.23
C LEU A 161 16.97 13.26 -14.06
N ALA A 162 17.75 12.94 -13.03
CA ALA A 162 17.96 11.56 -12.58
C ALA A 162 16.90 11.19 -11.55
N ILE A 163 16.09 10.17 -11.81
CA ILE A 163 15.10 9.62 -10.86
C ILE A 163 15.65 8.30 -10.32
N VAL A 164 16.10 8.29 -9.09
CA VAL A 164 16.86 7.18 -8.52
C VAL A 164 15.99 6.37 -7.56
N THR A 165 15.94 5.06 -7.81
CA THR A 165 15.27 4.06 -6.98
C THR A 165 16.22 3.47 -5.94
N GLN A 166 15.69 2.71 -4.98
CA GLN A 166 16.52 1.85 -4.12
C GLN A 166 17.27 0.76 -4.91
N ASP A 167 18.29 0.15 -4.28
CA ASP A 167 18.92 -1.09 -4.78
C ASP A 167 17.87 -2.19 -4.88
N SER A 168 17.95 -2.99 -5.95
CA SER A 168 17.03 -4.09 -6.22
C SER A 168 15.56 -3.64 -6.14
N PRO A 169 15.18 -2.64 -6.96
CA PRO A 169 13.96 -1.88 -6.75
C PRO A 169 12.74 -2.79 -6.80
N ASP A 170 11.86 -2.60 -5.83
CA ASP A 170 10.59 -3.29 -5.72
C ASP A 170 9.50 -2.61 -6.58
N PRO A 171 8.29 -3.18 -6.66
CA PRO A 171 7.22 -2.59 -7.44
C PRO A 171 6.83 -1.17 -7.04
N ASP A 172 6.94 -0.81 -5.75
CA ASP A 172 6.58 0.53 -5.29
C ASP A 172 7.58 1.57 -5.77
N SER A 173 8.87 1.26 -5.64
CA SER A 173 9.96 2.11 -6.12
C SER A 173 9.91 2.32 -7.64
N ILE A 174 9.75 1.24 -8.41
CA ILE A 174 9.66 1.29 -9.88
C ILE A 174 8.43 2.12 -10.32
N ALA A 175 7.27 1.88 -9.70
CA ALA A 175 6.04 2.59 -10.04
C ALA A 175 6.11 4.07 -9.69
N SER A 176 6.69 4.40 -8.54
CA SER A 176 6.90 5.78 -8.09
C SER A 176 7.85 6.53 -9.02
N ALA A 177 8.93 5.87 -9.46
CA ALA A 177 9.85 6.44 -10.44
C ALA A 177 9.20 6.68 -11.80
N ALA A 178 8.43 5.72 -12.31
CA ALA A 178 7.68 5.87 -13.56
C ALA A 178 6.64 7.01 -13.48
N ALA A 179 6.01 7.19 -12.31
CA ALA A 179 5.11 8.30 -12.08
C ALA A 179 5.83 9.65 -12.04
N LEU A 180 7.01 9.74 -11.42
CA LEU A 180 7.80 10.98 -11.40
C LEU A 180 8.37 11.30 -12.79
N GLN A 181 8.75 10.29 -13.57
CA GLN A 181 9.14 10.46 -14.97
C GLN A 181 7.97 11.01 -15.79
N ALA A 182 6.76 10.47 -15.60
CA ALA A 182 5.56 11.02 -16.25
C ALA A 182 5.26 12.46 -15.84
N VAL A 183 5.54 12.85 -14.59
CA VAL A 183 5.44 14.25 -14.12
C VAL A 183 6.49 15.12 -14.80
N ALA A 184 7.74 14.67 -14.89
CA ALA A 184 8.80 15.39 -15.59
C ALA A 184 8.48 15.58 -17.09
N ASP A 185 7.99 14.54 -17.76
CA ASP A 185 7.53 14.59 -19.15
C ASP A 185 6.37 15.59 -19.32
N HIS A 186 5.42 15.61 -18.39
CA HIS A 186 4.31 16.57 -18.38
C HIS A 186 4.79 18.02 -18.25
N LEU A 187 5.87 18.24 -17.48
CA LEU A 187 6.53 19.53 -17.32
C LEU A 187 7.55 19.85 -18.44
N GLY A 188 7.74 18.92 -19.39
CA GLY A 188 8.61 19.11 -20.55
C GLY A 188 10.10 18.92 -20.26
N VAL A 189 10.44 18.14 -19.24
CA VAL A 189 11.81 17.86 -18.78
C VAL A 189 12.16 16.40 -19.08
N GLU A 190 13.31 16.18 -19.73
CA GLU A 190 13.81 14.83 -19.97
C GLU A 190 14.31 14.21 -18.65
N SER A 191 14.03 12.93 -18.43
CA SER A 191 14.46 12.22 -17.23
C SER A 191 14.76 10.75 -17.50
N ASP A 192 15.71 10.20 -16.76
CA ASP A 192 16.05 8.78 -16.77
C ASP A 192 15.75 8.16 -15.41
N ILE A 193 15.14 6.97 -15.40
CA ILE A 193 14.97 6.18 -14.18
C ILE A 193 16.23 5.36 -13.96
N ILE A 194 16.86 5.55 -12.81
CA ILE A 194 18.15 4.98 -12.46
C ILE A 194 17.97 4.04 -11.26
N TYR A 195 18.56 2.85 -11.35
CA TYR A 195 18.66 1.95 -10.20
C TYR A 195 20.11 1.66 -9.83
N LEU A 196 20.33 1.42 -8.54
CA LEU A 196 21.61 0.97 -7.98
C LEU A 196 21.60 -0.57 -7.91
N GLY A 197 22.77 -1.20 -8.02
CA GLY A 197 22.89 -2.66 -7.93
C GLY A 197 22.27 -3.43 -9.11
N ASP A 198 21.50 -4.49 -8.83
CA ASP A 198 20.87 -5.36 -9.84
C ASP A 198 19.34 -5.18 -9.85
N VAL A 199 18.65 -5.46 -10.97
CA VAL A 199 17.18 -5.46 -11.01
C VAL A 199 16.70 -6.76 -10.35
N GLY A 200 16.69 -6.75 -9.01
CA GLY A 200 16.46 -7.85 -8.08
C GLY A 200 15.65 -9.07 -8.56
N HIS A 201 14.40 -9.20 -8.12
CA HIS A 201 13.55 -10.39 -8.32
C HIS A 201 13.08 -10.56 -9.78
N GLN A 202 12.87 -11.80 -10.25
CA GLN A 202 12.38 -12.07 -11.62
C GLN A 202 11.02 -11.43 -11.86
N GLU A 203 10.19 -11.36 -10.82
CA GLU A 203 8.90 -10.70 -10.79
C GLU A 203 9.04 -9.20 -11.12
N ASN A 204 10.04 -8.52 -10.55
CA ASN A 204 10.30 -7.10 -10.82
C ASN A 204 10.85 -6.90 -12.23
N ARG A 205 11.72 -7.78 -12.72
CA ARG A 205 12.16 -7.75 -14.14
C ARG A 205 10.99 -7.98 -15.09
N ALA A 206 10.12 -8.93 -14.79
CA ALA A 206 8.93 -9.19 -15.60
C ALA A 206 7.99 -7.99 -15.58
N PHE A 207 7.79 -7.37 -14.41
CA PHE A 207 7.02 -6.14 -14.24
C PHE A 207 7.53 -5.01 -15.13
N VAL A 208 8.83 -4.71 -15.07
CA VAL A 208 9.49 -3.69 -15.90
C VAL A 208 9.33 -3.99 -17.39
N ASN A 209 9.60 -5.23 -17.81
CA ASN A 209 9.53 -5.64 -19.21
C ASN A 209 8.10 -5.64 -19.77
N LEU A 210 7.11 -6.07 -18.98
CA LEU A 210 5.71 -6.13 -19.40
C LEU A 210 5.11 -4.73 -19.56
N LEU A 211 5.53 -3.79 -18.70
CA LEU A 211 5.09 -2.39 -18.77
C LEU A 211 5.95 -1.52 -19.69
N GLY A 212 7.10 -2.03 -20.16
CA GLY A 212 8.01 -1.27 -21.02
C GLY A 212 8.61 -0.06 -20.30
N ILE A 213 8.90 -0.19 -19.01
CA ILE A 213 9.57 0.86 -18.23
C ILE A 213 11.07 0.75 -18.49
N ASP A 214 11.69 1.83 -18.97
CA ASP A 214 13.11 1.86 -19.25
C ASP A 214 13.89 2.21 -17.97
N LEU A 215 14.63 1.23 -17.44
CA LEU A 215 15.52 1.40 -16.29
C LEU A 215 16.98 1.41 -16.75
N VAL A 216 17.76 2.35 -16.24
CA VAL A 216 19.19 2.49 -16.51
C VAL A 216 19.99 2.12 -15.26
N GLN A 217 20.94 1.20 -15.40
CA GLN A 217 21.83 0.87 -14.29
C GLN A 217 22.82 2.01 -14.05
N TRP A 218 22.99 2.46 -12.81
CA TRP A 218 23.89 3.56 -12.48
C TRP A 218 25.34 3.37 -12.96
N ASP A 219 25.83 2.14 -12.95
CA ASP A 219 27.18 1.79 -13.39
C ASP A 219 27.34 1.74 -14.92
N GLU A 220 26.24 1.67 -15.67
CA GLU A 220 26.22 1.72 -17.13
C GLU A 220 26.13 3.15 -17.68
N VAL A 221 25.86 4.14 -16.83
CA VAL A 221 25.85 5.56 -17.22
C VAL A 221 27.28 6.03 -17.52
N GLU A 222 27.60 6.21 -18.80
CA GLU A 222 28.93 6.66 -19.26
C GLU A 222 29.25 8.11 -18.86
N ASP A 223 28.28 9.03 -19.00
CA ASP A 223 28.43 10.45 -18.64
C ASP A 223 27.38 10.84 -17.60
N ARG A 224 27.78 10.79 -16.33
CA ARG A 224 26.92 11.17 -15.20
C ARG A 224 26.74 12.69 -15.07
N SER A 225 27.53 13.49 -15.79
CA SER A 225 27.47 14.96 -15.68
C SER A 225 26.27 15.58 -16.39
N VAL A 226 25.54 14.79 -17.18
CA VAL A 226 24.27 15.18 -17.82
C VAL A 226 23.13 15.33 -16.82
N TYR A 227 23.27 14.77 -15.62
CA TYR A 227 22.26 14.88 -14.57
C TYR A 227 22.59 16.06 -13.67
N ASP A 228 21.85 17.15 -13.85
CA ASP A 228 21.96 18.37 -13.05
C ASP A 228 20.94 18.46 -11.91
N THR A 229 19.91 17.61 -11.94
CA THR A 229 18.90 17.48 -10.88
C THR A 229 18.72 16.01 -10.52
N VAL A 230 18.65 15.69 -9.22
CA VAL A 230 18.50 14.31 -8.71
C VAL A 230 17.32 14.19 -7.77
N ALA A 231 16.43 13.23 -8.07
CA ALA A 231 15.33 12.82 -7.23
C ALA A 231 15.54 11.42 -6.68
N LEU A 232 15.38 11.24 -5.37
CA LEU A 232 15.25 9.93 -4.75
C LEU A 232 13.76 9.60 -4.56
N VAL A 233 13.35 8.42 -5.01
CA VAL A 233 12.00 7.90 -4.80
C VAL A 233 12.08 6.54 -4.12
N ASP A 234 11.33 6.39 -3.02
CA ASP A 234 11.24 5.13 -2.28
C ASP A 234 12.62 4.52 -1.97
N HIS A 235 13.48 5.30 -1.29
CA HIS A 235 14.91 5.03 -1.22
C HIS A 235 15.35 4.63 0.20
N ALA A 236 15.65 3.35 0.39
CA ALA A 236 16.23 2.85 1.64
C ALA A 236 17.62 3.44 1.90
N THR A 237 17.85 3.95 3.10
CA THR A 237 19.08 4.69 3.47
C THR A 237 20.27 3.73 3.59
N SER A 238 21.04 3.48 2.52
CA SER A 238 22.32 2.76 2.70
C SER A 238 23.39 2.87 1.60
N GLU A 239 23.19 3.56 0.49
CA GLU A 239 24.22 3.57 -0.58
C GLU A 239 24.80 4.96 -0.88
N GLU A 240 26.13 5.02 -0.98
CA GLU A 240 26.88 6.25 -1.27
C GLU A 240 26.64 6.66 -2.74
N MET A 241 25.69 7.57 -2.95
CA MET A 241 25.60 8.32 -4.21
C MET A 241 26.49 9.56 -4.15
N ASP A 242 27.34 9.72 -5.16
CA ASP A 242 28.28 10.83 -5.31
C ASP A 242 27.65 12.06 -6.02
N LEU A 243 26.31 12.17 -6.00
CA LEU A 243 25.55 13.31 -6.54
C LEU A 243 24.77 14.03 -5.43
N PRO A 244 24.63 15.37 -5.51
CA PRO A 244 23.73 16.10 -4.63
C PRO A 244 22.28 15.68 -4.92
N VAL A 245 21.51 15.45 -3.86
CA VAL A 245 20.09 15.10 -3.95
C VAL A 245 19.26 16.37 -3.80
N ASP A 246 18.35 16.63 -4.73
CA ASP A 246 17.51 17.83 -4.75
C ASP A 246 16.07 17.55 -4.31
N ILE A 247 15.56 16.36 -4.62
CA ILE A 247 14.18 15.94 -4.41
C ILE A 247 14.18 14.60 -3.67
N VAL A 248 13.37 14.47 -2.61
CA VAL A 248 13.10 13.21 -1.93
C VAL A 248 11.60 13.02 -1.79
N ILE A 249 11.07 11.90 -2.29
CA ILE A 249 9.68 11.49 -2.11
C ILE A 249 9.67 10.06 -1.58
N ASP A 250 9.12 9.87 -0.38
CA ASP A 250 9.16 8.58 0.29
C ASP A 250 7.98 8.42 1.27
N HIS A 251 7.63 7.19 1.60
CA HIS A 251 6.72 6.88 2.69
C HIS A 251 7.44 6.36 3.94
N HIS A 252 8.74 6.10 3.88
CA HIS A 252 9.55 5.73 5.04
C HIS A 252 10.28 6.94 5.63
N GLU A 253 10.35 7.00 6.96
CA GLU A 253 11.26 7.95 7.62
C GLU A 253 12.71 7.50 7.39
N SER A 254 13.54 8.40 6.87
CA SER A 254 14.98 8.17 6.67
C SER A 254 15.81 9.11 7.55
N ASP A 255 16.86 8.58 8.17
CA ASP A 255 17.90 9.34 8.87
C ASP A 255 18.99 9.82 7.86
N SER A 256 18.59 10.21 6.65
CA SER A 256 19.55 10.57 5.60
C SER A 256 20.28 11.88 5.95
N GLU A 257 21.58 11.97 5.63
CA GLU A 257 22.37 13.20 5.80
C GLU A 257 22.18 14.21 4.68
N PHE A 258 21.33 13.91 3.68
CA PHE A 258 21.07 14.81 2.56
C PHE A 258 20.30 16.06 3.02
N GLU A 259 20.60 17.21 2.43
CA GLU A 259 19.85 18.47 2.60
C GLU A 259 19.15 18.84 1.27
N PRO A 260 18.19 18.03 0.78
CA PRO A 260 17.51 18.29 -0.48
C PRO A 260 16.64 19.55 -0.43
N GLU A 261 16.49 20.19 -1.59
CA GLU A 261 15.65 21.38 -1.72
C GLU A 261 14.15 21.05 -1.52
N PHE A 262 13.73 19.83 -1.84
CA PHE A 262 12.38 19.32 -1.63
C PHE A 262 12.35 17.96 -0.96
N VAL A 263 11.50 17.86 0.07
CA VAL A 263 11.25 16.62 0.82
C VAL A 263 9.75 16.48 0.98
N ASP A 264 9.21 15.35 0.56
CA ASP A 264 7.87 14.90 0.88
C ASP A 264 7.92 13.47 1.41
N ILE A 265 7.99 13.34 2.73
CA ILE A 265 8.01 12.05 3.42
C ILE A 265 6.68 11.88 4.15
N ARG A 266 5.92 10.83 3.82
CA ARG A 266 4.57 10.60 4.38
C ARG A 266 4.41 9.20 5.03
N PRO A 267 4.87 9.01 6.28
CA PRO A 267 4.79 7.73 6.99
C PRO A 267 3.37 7.27 7.34
N ASN A 268 2.38 8.13 7.15
CA ASN A 268 0.96 7.81 7.31
C ASN A 268 0.33 7.24 6.03
N MET A 269 1.11 7.03 4.96
CA MET A 269 0.69 6.34 3.74
C MET A 269 1.41 5.01 3.61
N SER A 270 0.77 4.04 2.99
CA SER A 270 1.34 2.68 2.92
C SER A 270 2.40 2.54 1.85
N SER A 271 2.46 3.42 0.85
CA SER A 271 3.39 3.31 -0.29
C SER A 271 3.71 4.68 -0.88
N THR A 272 4.88 4.79 -1.50
CA THR A 272 5.29 5.95 -2.30
C THR A 272 4.40 6.09 -3.55
N SER A 273 3.90 5.00 -4.11
CA SER A 273 2.92 4.98 -5.21
C SER A 273 1.63 5.72 -4.85
N THR A 274 1.17 5.61 -3.59
CA THR A 274 0.01 6.38 -3.11
C THR A 274 0.30 7.88 -3.06
N ILE A 275 1.52 8.27 -2.67
CA ILE A 275 1.96 9.67 -2.69
C ILE A 275 2.01 10.19 -4.14
N MET A 276 2.63 9.44 -5.05
CA MET A 276 2.74 9.82 -6.46
C MET A 276 1.39 9.90 -7.17
N THR A 277 0.45 9.04 -6.80
CA THR A 277 -0.93 9.13 -7.32
C THR A 277 -1.60 10.45 -6.92
N LYS A 278 -1.32 10.97 -5.72
CA LYS A 278 -1.83 12.29 -5.31
C LYS A 278 -1.22 13.42 -6.14
N TYR A 279 0.07 13.35 -6.47
CA TYR A 279 0.68 14.34 -7.38
C TYR A 279 0.07 14.29 -8.78
N ILE A 280 -0.16 13.10 -9.34
CA ILE A 280 -0.84 12.93 -10.64
C ILE A 280 -2.23 13.58 -10.63
N GLN A 281 -2.98 13.42 -9.54
CA GLN A 281 -4.29 14.05 -9.37
C GLN A 281 -4.20 15.57 -9.25
N GLU A 282 -3.22 16.07 -8.47
CA GLU A 282 -3.02 17.51 -8.27
C GLU A 282 -2.61 18.22 -9.57
N PHE A 283 -1.76 17.58 -10.38
CA PHE A 283 -1.40 18.08 -11.71
C PHE A 283 -2.49 17.87 -12.78
N ASP A 284 -3.62 17.24 -12.45
CA ASP A 284 -4.72 16.90 -13.40
C ASP A 284 -4.21 16.11 -14.62
N MET A 285 -3.29 15.17 -14.38
CA MET A 285 -2.62 14.39 -15.43
C MET A 285 -3.44 13.17 -15.87
N ASN A 286 -3.50 12.96 -17.19
CA ASN A 286 -3.94 11.70 -17.78
C ASN A 286 -2.70 10.83 -18.04
N VAL A 287 -2.34 10.01 -17.06
CA VAL A 287 -1.20 9.09 -17.19
C VAL A 287 -1.47 7.97 -18.19
N SER A 288 -0.40 7.37 -18.72
CA SER A 288 -0.52 6.22 -19.61
C SER A 288 -1.07 4.98 -18.88
N GLU A 289 -1.55 4.00 -19.66
CA GLU A 289 -2.05 2.74 -19.10
C GLU A 289 -0.95 2.01 -18.33
N GLU A 290 0.30 2.10 -18.80
CA GLU A 290 1.48 1.49 -18.20
C GLU A 290 1.77 2.10 -16.81
N VAL A 291 1.81 3.42 -16.70
CA VAL A 291 2.04 4.12 -15.41
C VAL A 291 0.90 3.87 -14.43
N ALA A 292 -0.35 3.89 -14.90
CA ALA A 292 -1.50 3.59 -14.06
C ALA A 292 -1.46 2.14 -13.53
N THR A 293 -1.06 1.20 -14.39
CA THR A 293 -0.89 -0.22 -14.01
C THR A 293 0.26 -0.37 -13.01
N ALA A 294 1.39 0.32 -13.23
CA ALA A 294 2.53 0.30 -12.34
C ALA A 294 2.14 0.76 -10.93
N LEU A 295 1.52 1.94 -10.81
CA LEU A 295 1.09 2.51 -9.53
C LEU A 295 0.07 1.61 -8.82
N LEU A 296 -0.89 1.05 -9.55
CA LEU A 296 -1.87 0.15 -8.94
C LEU A 296 -1.19 -1.12 -8.41
N TYR A 297 -0.22 -1.66 -9.14
CA TYR A 297 0.56 -2.82 -8.68
C TYR A 297 1.44 -2.48 -7.49
N GLY A 298 2.16 -1.35 -7.50
CA GLY A 298 2.99 -0.87 -6.39
C GLY A 298 2.20 -0.77 -5.08
N ILE A 299 1.03 -0.11 -5.12
CA ILE A 299 0.12 -0.03 -3.96
C ILE A 299 -0.31 -1.42 -3.48
N ARG A 300 -0.67 -2.34 -4.39
CA ARG A 300 -1.10 -3.69 -4.02
C ARG A 300 0.03 -4.54 -3.47
N ALA A 301 1.23 -4.45 -4.05
CA ALA A 301 2.40 -5.17 -3.58
C ALA A 301 2.73 -4.78 -2.12
N GLU A 302 2.80 -3.48 -1.85
CA GLU A 302 3.19 -2.96 -0.54
C GLU A 302 2.15 -3.29 0.55
N THR A 303 0.87 -3.16 0.20
CA THR A 303 -0.26 -3.47 1.11
C THR A 303 -0.63 -4.97 1.18
N LEU A 304 0.12 -5.84 0.50
CA LEU A 304 -0.18 -7.27 0.38
C LEU A 304 -1.62 -7.53 -0.12
N ASP A 305 -1.99 -6.85 -1.19
CA ASP A 305 -3.32 -6.85 -1.79
C ASP A 305 -4.38 -6.36 -0.78
N PHE A 306 -4.11 -5.20 -0.19
CA PHE A 306 -4.94 -4.49 0.79
C PHE A 306 -5.20 -5.25 2.11
N LYS A 307 -4.35 -6.24 2.44
CA LYS A 307 -4.48 -7.07 3.64
C LYS A 307 -3.68 -6.53 4.82
N ARG A 308 -2.67 -5.71 4.55
CA ARG A 308 -1.70 -5.22 5.53
C ARG A 308 -1.53 -3.71 5.40
N ASP A 309 -1.50 -3.05 6.56
CA ASP A 309 -1.14 -1.64 6.74
C ASP A 309 -1.84 -0.66 5.77
N THR A 310 -3.01 -1.02 5.25
CA THR A 310 -3.75 -0.28 4.23
C THR A 310 -4.50 0.91 4.82
N THR A 311 -4.38 2.07 4.20
CA THR A 311 -5.09 3.29 4.60
C THR A 311 -6.23 3.64 3.63
N PRO A 312 -7.17 4.52 4.02
CA PRO A 312 -8.16 5.06 3.10
C PRO A 312 -7.56 5.78 1.88
N ALA A 313 -6.35 6.32 2.00
CA ALA A 313 -5.66 6.97 0.88
C ALA A 313 -5.28 5.96 -0.20
N ASP A 314 -4.79 4.77 0.18
CA ASP A 314 -4.41 3.70 -0.76
C ASP A 314 -5.63 3.17 -1.52
N LEU A 315 -6.76 2.98 -0.82
CA LEU A 315 -8.01 2.55 -1.45
C LEU A 315 -8.55 3.62 -2.41
N THR A 316 -8.39 4.89 -2.06
CA THR A 316 -8.82 6.00 -2.93
C THR A 316 -7.92 6.11 -4.15
N ALA A 317 -6.61 6.00 -3.98
CA ALA A 317 -5.63 5.98 -5.06
C ALA A 317 -5.86 4.77 -5.99
N ALA A 318 -6.01 3.57 -5.44
CA ALA A 318 -6.33 2.37 -6.20
C ALA A 318 -7.65 2.53 -6.98
N ALA A 319 -8.72 3.05 -6.34
CA ALA A 319 -9.99 3.29 -7.02
C ALA A 319 -9.88 4.33 -8.15
N TYR A 320 -9.00 5.32 -8.00
CA TYR A 320 -8.70 6.29 -9.05
C TYR A 320 -7.95 5.66 -10.23
N LEU A 321 -6.93 4.83 -9.95
CA LEU A 321 -6.09 4.20 -10.97
C LEU A 321 -6.79 3.04 -11.70
N TYR A 322 -7.67 2.32 -10.99
CA TYR A 322 -8.31 1.09 -11.46
C TYR A 322 -8.90 1.19 -12.88
N PRO A 323 -9.65 2.25 -13.26
CA PRO A 323 -10.23 2.35 -14.60
C PRO A 323 -9.22 2.56 -15.72
N PHE A 324 -8.00 2.98 -15.40
CA PHE A 324 -6.94 3.31 -16.36
C PHE A 324 -5.84 2.23 -16.42
N ALA A 325 -5.86 1.27 -15.50
CA ALA A 325 -4.88 0.19 -15.46
C ALA A 325 -5.26 -0.97 -16.39
N ASN A 326 -4.25 -1.62 -16.95
CA ASN A 326 -4.39 -2.85 -17.71
C ASN A 326 -4.48 -4.05 -16.76
N HIS A 327 -5.69 -4.54 -16.52
CA HIS A 327 -5.91 -5.66 -15.60
C HIS A 327 -5.32 -7.00 -16.08
N ASP A 328 -5.22 -7.22 -17.40
CA ASP A 328 -4.60 -8.44 -17.94
C ASP A 328 -3.08 -8.44 -17.69
N THR A 329 -2.44 -7.27 -17.76
CA THR A 329 -1.02 -7.11 -17.43
C THR A 329 -0.80 -7.21 -15.94
N LEU A 330 -1.66 -6.59 -15.14
CA LEU A 330 -1.62 -6.69 -13.68
C LEU A 330 -1.72 -8.16 -13.21
N GLU A 331 -2.63 -8.95 -13.79
CA GLU A 331 -2.77 -10.38 -13.49
C GLU A 331 -1.50 -11.17 -13.86
N GLN A 332 -0.88 -10.87 -15.02
CA GLN A 332 0.37 -11.52 -15.44
C GLN A 332 1.54 -11.22 -14.50
N VAL A 333 1.61 -10.00 -13.97
CA VAL A 333 2.64 -9.60 -13.01
C VAL A 333 2.38 -10.23 -11.63
N GLU A 334 1.13 -10.22 -11.16
CA GLU A 334 0.75 -10.79 -9.85
C GLU A 334 0.84 -12.31 -9.81
N SER A 335 0.73 -12.99 -10.95
CA SER A 335 0.69 -14.44 -11.05
C SER A 335 1.38 -14.90 -12.34
N PRO A 336 2.72 -14.84 -12.41
CA PRO A 336 3.45 -15.25 -13.59
C PRO A 336 3.18 -16.72 -13.91
N SER A 337 2.99 -17.01 -15.19
CA SER A 337 2.74 -18.38 -15.65
C SER A 337 3.96 -19.27 -15.43
N MET A 338 3.76 -20.44 -14.81
CA MET A 338 4.81 -21.42 -14.59
C MET A 338 5.03 -22.29 -15.83
N SER A 339 6.30 -22.51 -16.21
CA SER A 339 6.62 -23.45 -17.28
C SER A 339 6.38 -24.91 -16.84
N PRO A 340 6.05 -25.85 -17.75
CA PRO A 340 5.96 -27.27 -17.43
C PRO A 340 7.24 -27.80 -16.75
N GLU A 341 8.40 -27.35 -17.20
CA GLU A 341 9.70 -27.73 -16.63
C GLU A 341 9.85 -27.25 -15.19
N THR A 342 9.49 -26.00 -14.90
CA THR A 342 9.50 -25.44 -13.54
C THR A 342 8.54 -26.21 -12.62
N LEU A 343 7.37 -26.59 -13.15
CA LEU A 343 6.39 -27.39 -12.41
C LEU A 343 6.91 -28.80 -12.11
N ASP A 344 7.64 -29.43 -13.04
CA ASP A 344 8.28 -30.73 -12.83
C ASP A 344 9.38 -30.65 -11.76
N VAL A 345 10.22 -29.60 -11.79
CA VAL A 345 11.25 -29.34 -10.75
C VAL A 345 10.61 -29.15 -9.38
N LEU A 346 9.52 -28.37 -9.31
CA LEU A 346 8.76 -28.19 -8.08
C LEU A 346 8.16 -29.50 -7.59
N ALA A 347 7.60 -30.33 -8.48
CA ALA A 347 7.03 -31.63 -8.13
C ALA A 347 8.09 -32.58 -7.53
N GLU A 348 9.28 -32.63 -8.14
CA GLU A 348 10.40 -33.43 -7.66
C GLU A 348 10.91 -32.93 -6.31
N ALA A 349 11.09 -31.60 -6.17
CA ALA A 349 11.48 -30.98 -4.90
C ALA A 349 10.42 -31.19 -3.80
N ILE A 350 9.14 -31.21 -4.14
CA ILE A 350 8.08 -31.57 -3.18
C ILE A 350 8.22 -33.03 -2.78
N ALA A 351 8.40 -33.95 -3.74
CA ALA A 351 8.48 -35.38 -3.47
C ALA A 351 9.67 -35.75 -2.56
N ASN A 352 10.83 -35.11 -2.75
CA ASN A 352 12.09 -35.46 -2.09
C ASN A 352 12.44 -34.61 -0.86
N ARG A 353 11.49 -33.77 -0.40
CA ARG A 353 11.69 -32.88 0.74
C ARG A 353 12.03 -33.68 2.01
N ASP A 354 13.06 -33.24 2.72
CA ASP A 354 13.41 -33.69 4.06
C ASP A 354 13.31 -32.52 5.03
N VAL A 355 12.59 -32.71 6.13
CA VAL A 355 12.30 -31.65 7.11
C VAL A 355 12.86 -32.07 8.46
N GLN A 356 13.78 -31.25 8.99
CA GLN A 356 14.36 -31.43 10.31
C GLN A 356 14.19 -30.14 11.13
N GLY A 357 13.33 -30.21 12.16
CA GLY A 357 12.91 -29.04 12.90
C GLY A 357 12.19 -28.04 12.00
N SER A 358 12.73 -26.83 11.88
CA SER A 358 12.20 -25.77 11.00
C SER A 358 12.99 -25.62 9.68
N HIS A 359 13.87 -26.56 9.37
CA HIS A 359 14.73 -26.53 8.18
C HIS A 359 14.29 -27.61 7.20
N LEU A 360 14.20 -27.26 5.92
CA LEU A 360 13.85 -28.17 4.85
C LEU A 360 14.97 -28.21 3.81
N VAL A 361 15.43 -29.40 3.46
CA VAL A 361 16.36 -29.61 2.34
C VAL A 361 15.70 -30.52 1.32
N SER A 362 15.79 -30.18 0.03
CA SER A 362 15.22 -31.02 -1.03
C SER A 362 16.08 -31.13 -2.29
N ASN A 363 16.00 -32.28 -2.93
CA ASN A 363 16.63 -32.59 -4.20
C ASN A 363 15.58 -32.50 -5.33
N ALA A 364 15.85 -31.67 -6.34
CA ALA A 364 15.02 -31.53 -7.53
C ALA A 364 15.52 -32.34 -8.74
N GLY A 365 16.49 -33.23 -8.52
CA GLY A 365 17.01 -34.12 -9.54
C GLY A 365 17.88 -33.42 -10.58
N LEU A 366 17.77 -33.84 -11.84
CA LEU A 366 18.42 -33.15 -12.95
C LEU A 366 17.58 -31.96 -13.37
N VAL A 367 18.18 -30.78 -13.38
CA VAL A 367 17.51 -29.54 -13.77
C VAL A 367 18.11 -29.00 -15.06
N ARG A 368 17.29 -28.30 -15.84
CA ARG A 368 17.74 -27.53 -17.02
C ARG A 368 17.64 -26.05 -16.76
N ASP A 369 16.57 -25.67 -16.08
CA ASP A 369 16.33 -24.32 -15.59
C ASP A 369 16.78 -24.23 -14.13
N ARG A 370 17.78 -23.39 -13.88
CA ARG A 370 18.32 -23.14 -12.54
C ARG A 370 17.38 -22.27 -11.72
N GLU A 371 16.61 -21.40 -12.36
CA GLU A 371 15.65 -20.50 -11.69
C GLU A 371 14.51 -21.29 -11.05
N ALA A 372 14.13 -22.42 -11.64
CA ALA A 372 13.14 -23.32 -11.08
C ALA A 372 13.48 -23.82 -9.66
N LEU A 373 14.76 -23.94 -9.30
CA LEU A 373 15.19 -24.30 -7.94
C LEU A 373 14.84 -23.20 -6.93
N THR A 374 15.02 -21.95 -7.31
CA THR A 374 14.68 -20.78 -6.49
C THR A 374 13.17 -20.70 -6.24
N GLN A 375 12.36 -20.94 -7.27
CA GLN A 375 10.91 -20.99 -7.13
C GLN A 375 10.48 -22.16 -6.23
N ALA A 376 11.09 -23.34 -6.42
CA ALA A 376 10.84 -24.49 -5.57
C ALA A 376 11.18 -24.23 -4.09
N ALA A 377 12.33 -23.61 -3.81
CA ALA A 377 12.71 -23.23 -2.45
C ALA A 377 11.70 -22.26 -1.82
N SER A 378 11.27 -21.25 -2.57
CA SER A 378 10.30 -20.25 -2.12
C SER A 378 8.92 -20.87 -1.84
N HIS A 379 8.44 -21.79 -2.69
CA HIS A 379 7.19 -22.51 -2.45
C HIS A 379 7.27 -23.41 -1.22
N LEU A 380 8.38 -24.13 -1.03
CA LEU A 380 8.57 -25.03 0.10
C LEU A 380 8.71 -24.26 1.43
N LEU A 381 9.13 -22.99 1.41
CA LEU A 381 9.24 -22.14 2.61
C LEU A 381 7.86 -21.80 3.21
N ASN A 382 6.80 -21.93 2.40
CA ASN A 382 5.42 -21.75 2.84
C ASN A 382 4.84 -22.98 3.55
N LEU A 383 5.59 -24.09 3.63
CA LEU A 383 5.15 -25.27 4.37
C LEU A 383 5.07 -24.95 5.87
N GLU A 384 4.00 -25.42 6.52
CA GLU A 384 3.78 -25.19 7.95
C GLU A 384 4.96 -25.71 8.78
N GLY A 385 5.48 -24.86 9.67
CA GLY A 385 6.62 -25.18 10.53
C GLY A 385 8.00 -24.95 9.92
N VAL A 386 8.10 -24.66 8.62
CA VAL A 386 9.38 -24.40 7.93
C VAL A 386 9.72 -22.91 7.98
N THR A 387 10.95 -22.58 8.37
CA THR A 387 11.51 -21.21 8.38
C THR A 387 12.73 -21.03 7.50
N THR A 388 13.38 -22.13 7.11
CA THR A 388 14.53 -22.13 6.20
C THR A 388 14.42 -23.30 5.23
N THR A 389 14.72 -23.06 3.96
CA THR A 389 14.67 -24.04 2.87
C THR A 389 15.94 -23.99 2.04
N ALA A 390 16.45 -25.14 1.62
CA ALA A 390 17.46 -25.27 0.58
C ALA A 390 17.02 -26.32 -0.44
N VAL A 391 16.97 -25.94 -1.72
CA VAL A 391 16.66 -26.85 -2.82
C VAL A 391 17.84 -26.90 -3.76
N PHE A 392 18.26 -28.10 -4.13
CA PHE A 392 19.38 -28.28 -5.06
C PHE A 392 19.01 -29.20 -6.21
N GLY A 393 19.72 -29.05 -7.32
CA GLY A 393 19.59 -29.90 -8.50
C GLY A 393 20.92 -29.95 -9.25
N ILE A 394 21.02 -30.88 -10.19
CA ILE A 394 22.24 -31.08 -10.98
C ILE A 394 21.99 -30.63 -12.43
N ALA A 395 22.84 -29.75 -12.95
CA ALA A 395 22.89 -29.40 -14.36
C ALA A 395 24.36 -29.26 -14.79
N ASP A 396 24.70 -29.56 -16.05
CA ASP A 396 26.04 -29.30 -16.60
C ASP A 396 27.23 -29.68 -15.67
N GLU A 397 27.16 -30.89 -15.09
CA GLU A 397 28.16 -31.41 -14.14
C GLU A 397 28.40 -30.57 -12.87
N THR A 398 27.41 -29.75 -12.51
CA THR A 398 27.44 -28.80 -11.40
C THR A 398 26.18 -28.98 -10.55
N ILE A 399 26.33 -28.91 -9.24
CA ILE A 399 25.23 -28.84 -8.30
C ILE A 399 24.86 -27.37 -8.14
N PHE A 400 23.63 -27.05 -8.48
CA PHE A 400 23.04 -25.73 -8.23
C PHE A 400 22.18 -25.82 -6.99
N LEU A 401 22.30 -24.84 -6.11
CA LEU A 401 21.55 -24.77 -4.88
C LEU A 401 20.91 -23.40 -4.73
N ALA A 402 19.66 -23.38 -4.28
CA ALA A 402 18.91 -22.19 -3.92
C ALA A 402 18.43 -22.28 -2.46
N GLY A 403 18.86 -21.33 -1.64
CA GLY A 403 18.48 -21.19 -0.24
C GLY A 403 17.52 -20.02 -0.02
N ARG A 404 16.54 -20.19 0.88
CA ARG A 404 15.63 -19.15 1.36
C ARG A 404 15.42 -19.26 2.87
N SER A 405 15.30 -18.13 3.56
CA SER A 405 15.04 -18.06 5.01
C SER A 405 14.13 -16.89 5.34
N LYS A 406 13.15 -17.13 6.22
CA LYS A 406 12.38 -16.09 6.92
C LYS A 406 12.74 -15.99 8.41
N ASP A 407 13.76 -16.75 8.86
CA ASP A 407 14.26 -16.69 10.23
C ASP A 407 15.32 -15.60 10.36
N ILE A 408 15.00 -14.53 11.10
CA ILE A 408 15.91 -13.40 11.35
C ILE A 408 17.23 -13.79 12.04
N ARG A 409 17.31 -14.99 12.62
CA ARG A 409 18.50 -15.49 13.32
C ARG A 409 19.47 -16.21 12.37
N ILE A 410 19.02 -16.57 11.17
CA ILE A 410 19.80 -17.32 10.18
C ILE A 410 20.08 -16.40 8.99
N ASN A 411 21.37 -16.25 8.66
CA ASN A 411 21.79 -15.62 7.41
C ASN A 411 22.08 -16.72 6.39
N ILE A 412 21.16 -16.95 5.45
CA ILE A 412 21.27 -18.07 4.52
C ILE A 412 22.48 -17.95 3.59
N GLY A 413 22.87 -16.74 3.19
CA GLY A 413 24.10 -16.49 2.43
C GLY A 413 25.34 -16.97 3.17
N LYS A 414 25.48 -16.62 4.46
CA LYS A 414 26.59 -17.12 5.28
C LYS A 414 26.56 -18.62 5.46
N VAL A 415 25.38 -19.22 5.62
CA VAL A 415 25.24 -20.69 5.72
C VAL A 415 25.78 -21.37 4.47
N LEU A 416 25.45 -20.87 3.27
CA LEU A 416 25.96 -21.44 2.02
C LEU A 416 27.45 -21.20 1.83
N GLU A 417 27.95 -20.00 2.17
CA GLU A 417 29.37 -19.67 2.11
C GLU A 417 30.19 -20.55 3.06
N ASP A 418 29.75 -20.71 4.31
CA ASP A 418 30.41 -21.58 5.29
C ASP A 418 30.38 -23.06 4.86
N ALA A 419 29.31 -23.49 4.19
CA ALA A 419 29.14 -24.87 3.73
C ALA A 419 29.95 -25.20 2.46
N TYR A 420 30.03 -24.26 1.51
CA TYR A 420 30.47 -24.54 0.15
C TYR A 420 31.45 -23.53 -0.46
N GLY A 421 31.80 -22.43 0.22
CA GLY A 421 32.69 -21.39 -0.32
C GLY A 421 34.10 -21.87 -0.65
N GLU A 422 34.58 -22.96 -0.03
CA GLU A 422 35.86 -23.59 -0.41
C GLU A 422 35.75 -24.51 -1.64
N MET A 423 34.54 -24.95 -2.00
CA MET A 423 34.28 -25.97 -3.03
C MET A 423 33.64 -25.40 -4.30
N GLY A 424 33.05 -24.22 -4.22
CA GLY A 424 32.25 -23.63 -5.27
C GLY A 424 32.10 -22.12 -5.11
N GLU A 425 31.23 -21.53 -5.93
CA GLU A 425 30.90 -20.11 -5.86
C GLU A 425 29.58 -19.94 -5.12
N THR A 426 29.49 -18.95 -4.23
CA THR A 426 28.24 -18.61 -3.55
C THR A 426 27.89 -17.15 -3.75
N ALA A 427 26.60 -16.85 -3.73
CA ALA A 427 26.08 -15.49 -3.85
C ALA A 427 24.81 -15.32 -3.01
N GLY A 428 24.53 -14.10 -2.58
CA GLY A 428 23.29 -13.74 -1.89
C GLY A 428 23.49 -13.13 -0.51
N HIS A 429 22.38 -12.97 0.21
CA HIS A 429 22.26 -12.15 1.43
C HIS A 429 21.56 -12.94 2.55
N SER A 430 21.03 -12.26 3.56
CA SER A 430 20.49 -12.89 4.78
C SER A 430 19.27 -13.79 4.54
N THR A 431 18.39 -13.44 3.60
CA THR A 431 17.10 -14.13 3.35
C THR A 431 17.11 -15.02 2.11
N GLN A 432 18.03 -14.79 1.17
CA GLN A 432 18.17 -15.56 -0.06
C GLN A 432 19.62 -15.76 -0.45
N ALA A 433 19.95 -16.95 -0.96
CA ALA A 433 21.28 -17.24 -1.47
C ALA A 433 21.29 -18.37 -2.49
N SER A 434 22.37 -18.48 -3.24
CA SER A 434 22.66 -19.55 -4.17
C SER A 434 24.09 -20.07 -4.01
N ALA A 435 24.32 -21.31 -4.44
CA ALA A 435 25.65 -21.88 -4.54
C ALA A 435 25.78 -22.75 -5.80
N GLU A 436 26.95 -22.70 -6.43
CA GLU A 436 27.33 -23.50 -7.59
C GLU A 436 28.55 -24.36 -7.23
N ILE A 437 28.37 -25.69 -7.18
CA ILE A 437 29.39 -26.64 -6.71
C ILE A 437 29.72 -27.62 -7.84
N PRO A 438 30.93 -27.57 -8.42
CA PRO A 438 31.35 -28.55 -9.42
C PRO A 438 31.32 -29.98 -8.86
N LEU A 439 30.81 -30.95 -9.62
CA LEU A 439 30.77 -32.36 -9.19
C LEU A 439 32.16 -33.01 -9.04
N GLY A 440 33.23 -32.30 -9.41
CA GLY A 440 34.62 -32.72 -9.18
C GLY A 440 34.96 -34.03 -9.90
N ILE A 441 35.35 -35.09 -9.18
CA ILE A 441 35.78 -36.38 -9.76
C ILE A 441 34.72 -37.10 -10.61
N PHE A 442 33.47 -36.64 -10.57
CA PHE A 442 32.38 -37.14 -11.41
C PHE A 442 32.22 -36.38 -12.73
N THR A 443 32.99 -35.30 -12.97
CA THR A 443 33.04 -34.61 -14.28
C THR A 443 33.59 -35.55 -15.35
N GLY A 444 32.87 -35.73 -16.45
CA GLY A 444 33.27 -36.54 -17.60
C GLY A 444 32.84 -38.02 -17.58
N ILE A 445 32.00 -38.46 -16.64
CA ILE A 445 31.39 -39.79 -16.67
C ILE A 445 30.19 -39.75 -17.64
N GLU A 446 30.15 -40.63 -18.65
CA GLU A 446 28.95 -40.80 -19.49
C GLU A 446 27.78 -41.26 -18.61
N ILE A 447 26.81 -40.37 -18.42
CA ILE A 447 25.61 -40.62 -17.60
C ILE A 447 24.73 -41.66 -18.30
N SER A 448 24.90 -42.94 -17.95
CA SER A 448 23.92 -43.99 -18.21
C SER A 448 22.80 -43.97 -17.14
N GLU A 449 21.62 -44.54 -17.43
CA GLU A 449 20.51 -44.59 -16.45
C GLU A 449 20.96 -45.15 -15.08
N ASP A 450 21.72 -46.26 -15.06
CA ASP A 450 22.19 -46.88 -13.81
C ASP A 450 23.22 -46.01 -13.03
N THR A 451 24.03 -45.22 -13.72
CA THR A 451 25.04 -44.35 -13.09
C THR A 451 24.43 -43.03 -12.60
N ARG A 452 23.34 -42.60 -13.25
CA ARG A 452 22.58 -41.39 -12.91
C ARG A 452 21.96 -41.48 -11.52
N ASP A 453 21.24 -42.57 -11.25
CA ASP A 453 20.53 -42.75 -9.98
C ASP A 453 21.52 -42.82 -8.81
N THR A 454 22.64 -43.53 -9.02
CA THR A 454 23.71 -43.62 -8.01
C THR A 454 24.36 -42.25 -7.75
N LEU A 455 24.60 -41.44 -8.79
CA LEU A 455 25.14 -40.09 -8.64
C LEU A 455 24.19 -39.18 -7.87
N LEU A 456 22.89 -39.24 -8.18
CA LEU A 456 21.85 -38.46 -7.51
C LEU A 456 21.76 -38.84 -6.03
N GLU A 457 21.70 -40.14 -5.70
CA GLU A 457 21.65 -40.61 -4.31
C GLU A 457 22.89 -40.16 -3.50
N LEU A 458 24.09 -40.33 -4.05
CA LEU A 458 25.33 -39.93 -3.37
C LEU A 458 25.44 -38.42 -3.18
N THR A 459 25.03 -37.67 -4.20
CA THR A 459 25.00 -36.20 -4.14
C THR A 459 24.00 -35.73 -3.10
N GLU A 460 22.82 -36.34 -3.08
CA GLU A 460 21.75 -35.99 -2.16
C GLU A 460 22.15 -36.18 -0.70
N GLU A 461 22.70 -37.34 -0.34
CA GLU A 461 23.17 -37.61 1.01
C GLU A 461 24.29 -36.65 1.44
N ALA A 462 25.24 -36.36 0.55
CA ALA A 462 26.34 -35.45 0.83
C ALA A 462 25.84 -34.01 1.05
N VAL A 463 24.97 -33.52 0.16
CA VAL A 463 24.44 -32.16 0.20
C VAL A 463 23.51 -31.97 1.40
N LYS A 464 22.56 -32.90 1.63
CA LYS A 464 21.65 -32.85 2.78
C LYS A 464 22.40 -32.77 4.10
N ARG A 465 23.38 -33.66 4.30
CA ARG A 465 24.15 -33.69 5.55
C ARG A 465 24.88 -32.37 5.79
N THR A 466 25.64 -31.89 4.80
CA THR A 466 26.39 -30.64 4.92
C THR A 466 25.47 -29.45 5.21
N LEU A 467 24.31 -29.36 4.55
CA LEU A 467 23.36 -28.26 4.78
C LEU A 467 22.71 -28.31 6.16
N PHE A 468 22.28 -29.49 6.62
CA PHE A 468 21.71 -29.62 7.96
C PHE A 468 22.75 -29.29 9.04
N ASP A 469 23.99 -29.76 8.88
CA ASP A 469 25.10 -29.44 9.77
C ASP A 469 25.35 -27.92 9.79
N ALA A 470 25.42 -27.28 8.62
CA ALA A 470 25.64 -25.83 8.50
C ALA A 470 24.48 -25.00 9.07
N MET A 471 23.25 -25.51 9.01
CA MET A 471 22.08 -24.91 9.66
C MET A 471 22.01 -25.19 11.17
N GLY A 472 22.99 -25.91 11.74
CA GLY A 472 23.06 -26.22 13.16
C GLY A 472 22.08 -27.31 13.61
N VAL A 473 21.65 -28.16 12.68
CA VAL A 473 20.77 -29.31 12.92
C VAL A 473 21.63 -30.54 13.18
N ASP A 474 22.30 -30.61 14.33
CA ASP A 474 23.16 -31.75 14.66
C ASP A 474 22.47 -32.77 15.59
N GLY A 475 22.68 -34.05 15.27
CA GLY A 475 21.87 -35.21 15.66
C GLY A 475 21.67 -35.48 17.16
N SER A 476 20.41 -35.61 17.55
CA SER A 476 20.02 -36.33 18.76
C SER A 476 20.12 -37.86 18.53
N GLU A 477 21.34 -38.40 18.49
CA GLU A 477 21.57 -39.83 18.69
C GLU A 477 22.61 -40.08 19.81
N GLY A 478 22.11 -40.59 20.94
CA GLY A 478 22.79 -41.70 21.62
C GLY A 478 23.85 -41.42 22.69
N SER A 479 23.63 -40.51 23.65
CA SER A 479 24.28 -40.65 24.96
C SER A 479 23.39 -41.45 25.91
N ASN A 480 23.31 -42.77 25.70
CA ASN A 480 22.89 -43.68 26.76
C ASN A 480 23.96 -43.66 27.85
N GLY A 481 23.64 -42.97 28.95
CA GLY A 481 24.45 -42.98 30.15
C GLY A 481 24.61 -44.40 30.68
N SER A 482 25.86 -44.82 30.85
CA SER A 482 26.23 -45.88 31.79
C SER A 482 26.84 -45.27 33.04
#